data_AF-A0A430FHW6-F1
#
_entry.id   AF-A0A430FHW6-F1
#
_cell.length_a   1.000
_cell.length_b   1.000
_cell.length_c   1.000
_cell.angle_alpha   90.00
_cell.angle_beta   90.00
_cell.angle_gamma   90.00
#
_symmetry.space_group_name_H-M   'P 1'
#
loop_
_entity.id
_entity.type
_entity.pdbx_description
1 polymer ?
#
loop_
_entity_poly.entity_id
_entity_poly.type
_entity_poly.pdbx_seq_one_letter_code
_entity_poly.pdbx_strand_id
1 'polypeptide(L)'
;MGGMRANTRARGSRAPIIVISVIGIVLAAIVTLGLMFWHSAATVGESVRQAGGYARQAQSSFKDGDLKTALRQLDRAGASVEDAHREAETPIWRIASVVPYYGSDVTAVRGLLSAGADASANALPKIESAADGTLVDTDLGSLFQGTSWSDGTLSIPRIRETKTDIQDAADVMARVKATIDDLPETHVQQVTDAVDQAKDSAAQASDALDSLDTMLSRIPG
;
A
#
# COMPACT_ATOMS: atom_id res chain seq x y z
N MET A 1 -38.29 21.05 23.06
CA MET A 1 -36.90 21.42 23.40
C MET A 1 -35.99 20.33 22.83
N GLY A 2 -35.34 20.63 21.70
CA GLY A 2 -34.54 19.66 20.94
C GLY A 2 -33.13 19.54 21.50
N GLY A 3 -32.77 18.35 21.95
CA GLY A 3 -31.42 18.03 22.42
C GLY A 3 -30.47 17.87 21.23
N MET A 4 -29.46 18.72 21.21
CA MET A 4 -28.40 18.78 20.21
C MET A 4 -27.51 17.53 20.35
N ARG A 5 -27.60 16.59 19.39
CA ARG A 5 -26.66 15.49 19.27
C ARG A 5 -25.33 16.06 18.77
N ALA A 6 -24.36 16.17 19.67
CA ALA A 6 -22.98 16.50 19.33
C ALA A 6 -22.43 15.38 18.43
N ASN A 7 -22.24 15.72 17.16
CA ASN A 7 -21.52 14.89 16.20
C ASN A 7 -20.03 14.97 16.53
N THR A 8 -19.53 14.03 17.34
CA THR A 8 -18.08 13.86 17.56
C THR A 8 -17.43 13.50 16.24
N ARG A 9 -16.70 14.46 15.65
CA ARG A 9 -15.82 14.24 14.51
C ARG A 9 -14.82 13.15 14.89
N ALA A 10 -14.92 12.00 14.22
CA ALA A 10 -13.94 10.94 14.29
C ALA A 10 -12.55 11.55 14.02
N ARG A 11 -11.64 11.34 14.97
CA ARG A 11 -10.22 11.65 14.84
C ARG A 11 -9.72 10.82 13.66
N GLY A 12 -9.57 11.44 12.49
CA GLY A 12 -9.30 10.73 11.24
C GLY A 12 -8.10 9.81 11.40
N SER A 13 -8.34 8.50 11.40
CA SER A 13 -7.29 7.50 11.32
C SER A 13 -6.50 7.76 10.03
N ARG A 14 -5.17 7.68 10.08
CA ARG A 14 -4.30 7.88 8.90
C ARG A 14 -4.01 6.58 8.15
N ALA A 15 -4.37 5.44 8.74
CA ALA A 15 -4.44 4.12 8.08
C ALA A 15 -5.11 4.14 6.69
N PRO A 16 -6.27 4.81 6.48
CA PRO A 16 -6.88 4.94 5.15
C PRO A 16 -5.95 5.59 4.10
N ILE A 17 -5.14 6.59 4.49
CA ILE A 17 -4.20 7.27 3.57
C ILE A 17 -3.09 6.30 3.17
N ILE A 18 -2.52 5.58 4.13
CA ILE A 18 -1.43 4.61 3.87
C ILE A 18 -1.91 3.51 2.93
N VAL A 19 -3.13 3.01 3.13
CA VAL A 19 -3.71 1.97 2.26
C VAL A 19 -3.94 2.49 0.85
N ILE A 20 -4.48 3.71 0.67
CA ILE A 20 -4.61 4.34 -0.66
C ILE A 20 -3.26 4.44 -1.35
N SER A 21 -2.23 4.86 -0.63
CA SER A 21 -0.88 5.00 -1.19
C SER A 21 -0.29 3.68 -1.64
N VAL A 22 -0.43 2.61 -0.86
CA VAL A 22 0.05 1.28 -1.30
C VAL A 22 -0.76 0.78 -2.50
N ILE A 23 -2.09 1.02 -2.54
CA ILE A 23 -2.90 0.77 -3.75
C ILE A 23 -2.35 1.55 -4.94
N GLY A 24 -1.98 2.82 -4.76
CA GLY A 24 -1.41 3.66 -5.81
C GLY A 24 -0.10 3.11 -6.39
N ILE A 25 0.80 2.64 -5.53
CA ILE A 25 2.08 2.02 -5.95
C ILE A 25 1.84 0.71 -6.68
N VAL A 26 0.97 -0.15 -6.15
CA VAL A 26 0.60 -1.43 -6.80
C VAL A 26 -0.06 -1.19 -8.15
N LEU A 27 -0.95 -0.19 -8.25
CA LEU A 27 -1.57 0.22 -9.52
C LEU A 27 -0.53 0.70 -10.53
N ALA A 28 0.43 1.53 -10.11
CA ALA A 28 1.52 1.96 -10.98
C ALA A 28 2.31 0.76 -11.52
N ALA A 29 2.72 -0.17 -10.63
CA ALA A 29 3.40 -1.40 -11.03
C ALA A 29 2.58 -2.25 -12.02
N ILE A 30 1.25 -2.30 -11.89
CA ILE A 30 0.35 -3.00 -12.82
C ILE A 30 0.24 -2.27 -14.18
N VAL A 31 0.13 -0.94 -14.18
CA VAL A 31 0.11 -0.14 -15.41
C VAL A 31 1.39 -0.38 -16.21
N THR A 32 2.53 -0.38 -15.53
CA THR A 32 3.85 -0.69 -16.07
C THR A 32 3.90 -2.06 -16.75
N LEU A 33 3.29 -3.09 -16.15
CA LEU A 33 3.19 -4.42 -16.76
C LEU A 33 2.41 -4.40 -18.08
N GLY A 34 1.31 -3.64 -18.14
CA GLY A 34 0.50 -3.51 -19.34
C GLY A 34 1.26 -2.95 -20.55
N LEU A 35 2.25 -2.08 -20.31
CA LEU A 35 3.04 -1.41 -21.35
C LEU A 35 4.12 -2.31 -21.94
N MET A 36 4.78 -3.11 -21.12
CA MET A 36 5.84 -3.98 -21.60
C MET A 36 5.26 -5.20 -22.34
N PHE A 37 4.11 -5.72 -21.89
CA PHE A 37 3.35 -6.73 -22.63
C PHE A 37 2.65 -6.20 -23.88
N TRP A 38 2.43 -4.89 -24.02
CA TRP A 38 1.89 -4.29 -25.26
C TRP A 38 2.80 -4.58 -26.45
N HIS A 39 4.13 -4.52 -26.26
CA HIS A 39 5.09 -4.69 -27.34
C HIS A 39 5.33 -6.17 -27.73
N SER A 40 4.93 -7.10 -26.87
CA SER A 40 4.93 -8.55 -27.12
C SER A 40 3.49 -9.00 -27.37
N ALA A 41 2.96 -8.66 -28.55
CA ALA A 41 1.56 -8.88 -28.90
C ALA A 41 1.16 -10.36 -28.83
N ALA A 42 0.49 -10.74 -27.73
CA ALA A 42 -0.58 -11.75 -27.71
C ALA A 42 -1.51 -11.61 -26.50
N THR A 43 -1.05 -11.15 -25.34
CA THR A 43 -1.91 -11.15 -24.15
C THR A 43 -1.35 -10.21 -23.11
N VAL A 44 -2.13 -9.24 -22.65
CA VAL A 44 -1.95 -8.57 -21.34
C VAL A 44 -2.25 -9.61 -20.23
N GLY A 45 -1.65 -10.80 -20.34
CA GLY A 45 -2.33 -12.08 -20.19
C GLY A 45 -2.80 -12.35 -18.78
N GLU A 46 -4.10 -12.25 -18.57
CA GLU A 46 -4.85 -12.60 -17.36
C GLU A 46 -4.35 -11.98 -16.04
N SER A 47 -3.14 -12.28 -15.56
CA SER A 47 -2.58 -11.81 -14.30
C SER A 47 -2.55 -10.29 -14.17
N VAL A 48 -2.17 -9.55 -15.22
CA VAL A 48 -2.17 -8.07 -15.19
C VAL A 48 -3.59 -7.51 -15.12
N ARG A 49 -4.54 -8.14 -15.83
CA ARG A 49 -5.95 -7.75 -15.81
C ARG A 49 -6.60 -8.08 -14.47
N GLN A 50 -6.30 -9.24 -13.91
CA GLN A 50 -6.76 -9.68 -12.60
C GLN A 50 -6.19 -8.77 -11.51
N ALA A 51 -4.87 -8.54 -11.50
CA ALA A 51 -4.21 -7.62 -10.57
C ALA A 51 -4.80 -6.21 -10.65
N GLY A 52 -4.98 -5.67 -11.86
CA GLY A 52 -5.62 -4.37 -12.06
C GLY A 52 -7.08 -4.36 -11.59
N GLY A 53 -7.80 -5.47 -11.79
CA GLY A 53 -9.14 -5.68 -11.27
C GLY A 53 -9.18 -5.70 -9.74
N TYR A 54 -8.25 -6.40 -9.10
CA TYR A 54 -8.16 -6.48 -7.64
C TYR A 54 -7.75 -5.14 -7.04
N ALA A 55 -6.77 -4.43 -7.59
CA ALA A 55 -6.38 -3.12 -7.12
C ALA A 55 -7.52 -2.07 -7.29
N ARG A 56 -8.30 -2.14 -8.37
CA ARG A 56 -9.51 -1.31 -8.54
C ARG A 56 -10.62 -1.69 -7.57
N GLN A 57 -10.84 -2.97 -7.32
CA GLN A 57 -11.77 -3.43 -6.28
C GLN A 57 -11.32 -2.97 -4.90
N ALA A 58 -10.02 -3.00 -4.60
CA ALA A 58 -9.46 -2.48 -3.38
C ALA A 58 -9.77 -0.99 -3.22
N GLN A 59 -9.59 -0.22 -4.29
CA GLN A 59 -9.93 1.20 -4.32
C GLN A 59 -11.43 1.45 -4.12
N SER A 60 -12.31 0.61 -4.67
CA SER A 60 -13.76 0.71 -4.47
C SER A 60 -14.14 0.39 -3.03
N SER A 61 -13.72 -0.76 -2.51
CA SER A 61 -14.00 -1.17 -1.13
C SER A 61 -13.49 -0.13 -0.13
N PHE A 62 -12.33 0.46 -0.40
CA PHE A 62 -11.82 1.58 0.37
C PHE A 62 -12.79 2.79 0.37
N LYS A 63 -13.26 3.23 -0.80
CA LYS A 63 -14.22 4.35 -0.92
C LYS A 63 -15.53 4.07 -0.19
N ASP A 64 -15.91 2.80 -0.14
CA ASP A 64 -17.09 2.31 0.58
C ASP A 64 -16.84 2.11 2.09
N GLY A 65 -15.62 2.39 2.57
CA GLY A 65 -15.22 2.26 3.97
C GLY A 65 -14.86 0.83 4.41
N ASP A 66 -14.89 -0.14 3.51
CA ASP A 66 -14.52 -1.54 3.77
C ASP A 66 -13.01 -1.75 3.58
N LEU A 67 -12.26 -1.34 4.60
CA LEU A 67 -10.80 -1.44 4.60
C LEU A 67 -10.30 -2.89 4.57
N LYS A 68 -11.00 -3.81 5.23
CA LYS A 68 -10.62 -5.23 5.27
C LYS A 68 -10.73 -5.88 3.90
N THR A 69 -11.79 -5.56 3.15
CA THR A 69 -11.89 -6.00 1.76
C THR A 69 -10.86 -5.30 0.88
N ALA A 70 -10.58 -4.01 1.11
CA ALA A 70 -9.53 -3.31 0.38
C ALA A 70 -8.16 -3.99 0.52
N LEU A 71 -7.75 -4.30 1.75
CA LEU A 71 -6.48 -4.97 2.05
C LEU A 71 -6.40 -6.36 1.41
N ARG A 72 -7.45 -7.18 1.51
CA ARG A 72 -7.48 -8.52 0.88
C ARG A 72 -7.35 -8.49 -0.64
N GLN A 73 -7.96 -7.50 -1.28
CA GLN A 73 -7.85 -7.36 -2.74
C GLN A 73 -6.46 -6.83 -3.12
N LEU A 74 -5.88 -5.97 -2.29
CA LEU A 74 -4.54 -5.44 -2.49
C LEU A 74 -3.46 -6.53 -2.33
N ASP A 75 -3.61 -7.44 -1.37
CA ASP A 75 -2.75 -8.62 -1.20
C ASP A 75 -2.72 -9.49 -2.47
N ARG A 76 -3.89 -9.77 -3.06
CA ARG A 76 -4.01 -10.50 -4.34
C ARG A 76 -3.35 -9.77 -5.51
N ALA A 77 -3.49 -8.44 -5.57
CA ALA A 77 -2.81 -7.62 -6.57
C ALA A 77 -1.29 -7.65 -6.36
N GLY A 78 -0.84 -7.63 -5.10
CA GLY A 78 0.56 -7.72 -4.69
C GLY A 78 1.23 -9.01 -5.14
N ALA A 79 0.57 -10.16 -5.00
CA ALA A 79 1.09 -11.44 -5.49
C ALA A 79 1.39 -11.42 -7.00
N SER A 80 0.54 -10.75 -7.78
CA SER A 80 0.78 -10.61 -9.23
C SER A 80 1.95 -9.66 -9.54
N VAL A 81 2.14 -8.62 -8.72
CA VAL A 81 3.30 -7.73 -8.81
C VAL A 81 4.59 -8.45 -8.44
N GLU A 82 4.56 -9.36 -7.46
CA GLU A 82 5.71 -10.20 -7.10
C GLU A 82 6.08 -11.18 -8.21
N ASP A 83 5.09 -11.86 -8.81
CA ASP A 83 5.31 -12.71 -9.98
C ASP A 83 5.95 -11.94 -11.14
N ALA A 84 5.41 -10.76 -11.41
CA ALA A 84 5.93 -9.86 -12.42
C ALA A 84 7.33 -9.34 -12.10
N HIS A 85 7.61 -9.03 -10.83
CA HIS A 85 8.94 -8.62 -10.37
C HIS A 85 9.96 -9.72 -10.66
N ARG A 86 9.65 -10.98 -10.32
CA ARG A 86 10.50 -12.14 -10.62
C ARG A 86 10.76 -12.30 -12.12
N GLU A 87 9.73 -12.16 -12.95
CA GLU A 87 9.89 -12.19 -14.41
C GLU A 87 10.79 -11.06 -14.91
N ALA A 88 10.63 -9.86 -14.36
CA ALA A 88 11.43 -8.68 -14.71
C ALA A 88 12.91 -8.78 -14.26
N GLU A 89 13.24 -9.72 -13.37
CA GLU A 89 14.63 -10.02 -12.98
C GLU A 89 15.36 -10.95 -13.95
N THR A 90 14.64 -11.64 -14.83
CA THR A 90 15.21 -12.64 -15.74
C THR A 90 16.21 -12.02 -16.74
N PRO A 91 17.12 -12.82 -17.32
CA PRO A 91 18.20 -12.31 -18.16
C PRO A 91 17.72 -11.49 -19.37
N ILE A 92 16.58 -11.84 -19.97
CA ILE A 92 16.04 -11.13 -21.14
C ILE A 92 15.69 -9.67 -20.81
N TRP A 93 15.17 -9.43 -19.61
CA TRP A 93 14.85 -8.08 -19.11
C TRP A 93 16.09 -7.29 -18.71
N ARG A 94 17.16 -7.97 -18.26
CA ARG A 94 18.46 -7.33 -17.98
C ARG A 94 19.14 -6.87 -19.27
N ILE A 95 18.98 -7.63 -20.34
CA ILE A 95 19.49 -7.24 -21.66
C ILE A 95 18.64 -6.10 -22.24
N ALA A 96 17.31 -6.15 -22.07
CA ALA A 96 16.43 -5.07 -22.51
C ALA A 96 16.73 -3.73 -21.80
N SER A 97 17.16 -3.75 -20.54
CA SER A 97 17.54 -2.52 -19.80
C SER A 97 18.80 -1.81 -20.31
N VAL A 98 19.64 -2.47 -21.12
CA VAL A 98 20.83 -1.82 -21.71
C VAL A 98 20.61 -1.31 -23.13
N VAL A 99 19.40 -1.48 -23.68
CA VAL A 99 19.07 -0.99 -25.02
C VAL A 99 19.01 0.54 -25.02
N PRO A 100 19.70 1.23 -25.95
CA PRO A 100 19.60 2.68 -26.07
C PRO A 100 18.15 3.14 -26.25
N TYR A 101 17.81 4.30 -25.70
CA TYR A 101 16.47 4.93 -25.72
C TYR A 101 15.42 4.26 -24.81
N TYR A 102 15.23 2.94 -24.86
CA TYR A 102 14.18 2.24 -24.08
C TYR A 102 14.67 1.53 -22.81
N GLY A 103 15.98 1.42 -22.61
CA GLY A 103 16.57 0.72 -21.48
C GLY A 103 16.27 1.38 -20.12
N SER A 104 16.12 2.71 -20.10
CA SER A 104 15.73 3.44 -18.90
C SER A 104 14.28 3.17 -18.51
N ASP A 105 13.36 3.08 -19.48
CA ASP A 105 11.97 2.67 -19.24
C ASP A 105 11.90 1.26 -18.66
N VAL A 106 12.66 0.30 -19.21
CA VAL A 106 12.74 -1.07 -18.68
C VAL A 106 13.32 -1.09 -17.25
N THR A 107 14.30 -0.24 -16.97
CA THR A 107 14.89 -0.10 -15.63
C THR A 107 13.89 0.49 -14.64
N ALA A 108 13.15 1.53 -15.04
CA ALA A 108 12.09 2.13 -14.26
C ALA A 108 10.96 1.13 -13.98
N VAL A 109 10.58 0.33 -14.98
CA VAL A 109 9.60 -0.75 -14.86
C VAL A 109 9.99 -1.75 -13.78
N ARG A 110 11.25 -2.22 -13.83
CA ARG A 110 11.79 -3.18 -12.86
C ARG A 110 11.81 -2.61 -11.45
N GLY A 111 12.18 -1.34 -11.32
CA GLY A 111 12.21 -0.67 -10.03
C GLY A 111 10.80 -0.44 -9.44
N LEU A 112 9.81 -0.09 -10.26
CA LEU A 112 8.41 -0.01 -9.81
C LEU A 112 7.86 -1.38 -9.36
N LEU A 113 8.19 -2.44 -10.09
CA LEU A 113 7.81 -3.81 -9.70
C LEU A 113 8.48 -4.23 -8.39
N SER A 114 9.75 -3.88 -8.20
CA SER A 114 10.48 -4.13 -6.95
C SER A 114 9.84 -3.37 -5.79
N ALA A 115 9.54 -2.08 -5.99
CA ALA A 115 8.91 -1.24 -4.98
C ALA A 115 7.49 -1.72 -4.62
N GLY A 116 6.69 -2.10 -5.62
CA GLY A 116 5.37 -2.67 -5.41
C GLY A 116 5.41 -4.03 -4.72
N ALA A 117 6.41 -4.87 -5.02
CA ALA A 117 6.62 -6.15 -4.35
C ALA A 117 7.06 -5.96 -2.89
N ASP A 118 7.99 -5.04 -2.59
CA ASP A 118 8.41 -4.74 -1.21
C ASP A 118 7.24 -4.17 -0.39
N ALA A 119 6.46 -3.25 -0.96
CA ALA A 119 5.25 -2.74 -0.32
C ALA A 119 4.23 -3.86 -0.05
N SER A 120 4.03 -4.76 -1.00
CA SER A 120 3.05 -5.85 -0.87
C SER A 120 3.49 -6.91 0.14
N ALA A 121 4.74 -7.33 0.09
CA ALA A 121 5.26 -8.39 0.95
C ALA A 121 5.54 -7.90 2.38
N ASN A 122 5.96 -6.64 2.55
CA ASN A 122 6.49 -6.16 3.82
C ASN A 122 5.69 -5.03 4.46
N ALA A 123 5.01 -4.16 3.70
CA ALA A 123 4.18 -3.09 4.28
C ALA A 123 2.73 -3.54 4.51
N LEU A 124 2.11 -4.23 3.54
CA LEU A 124 0.70 -4.62 3.65
C LEU A 124 0.39 -5.48 4.87
N PRO A 125 1.15 -6.54 5.20
CA PRO A 125 0.80 -7.37 6.36
C PRO A 125 0.87 -6.59 7.67
N LYS A 126 1.76 -5.59 7.76
CA LYS A 126 1.91 -4.73 8.93
C LYS A 126 0.78 -3.71 9.03
N ILE A 127 0.34 -3.17 7.90
CA ILE A 127 -0.84 -2.31 7.83
C ILE A 127 -2.11 -3.10 8.18
N GLU A 128 -2.22 -4.35 7.72
CA GLU A 128 -3.32 -5.26 8.09
C GLU A 128 -3.29 -5.59 9.58
N SER A 129 -2.14 -5.93 10.15
CA SER A 129 -1.97 -6.14 11.59
C SER A 129 -2.36 -4.91 12.42
N ALA A 130 -1.91 -3.73 12.01
CA ALA A 130 -2.28 -2.47 12.65
C ALA A 130 -3.77 -2.14 12.48
N ALA A 131 -4.36 -2.45 11.31
CA ALA A 131 -5.78 -2.29 11.04
C ALA A 131 -6.61 -3.25 11.89
N ASP A 132 -6.27 -4.53 11.97
CA ASP A 132 -6.99 -5.50 12.82
C ASP A 132 -6.79 -5.19 14.32
N GLY A 133 -5.59 -4.76 14.72
CA GLY A 133 -5.29 -4.34 16.10
C GLY A 133 -6.02 -3.06 16.55
N THR A 134 -6.40 -2.18 15.61
CA THR A 134 -7.10 -0.91 15.89
C THR A 134 -8.59 -0.93 15.50
N LEU A 135 -9.03 -1.81 14.60
CA LEU A 135 -10.37 -1.82 13.99
C LEU A 135 -11.22 -3.06 14.30
N VAL A 136 -10.65 -4.15 14.85
CA VAL A 136 -11.47 -5.26 15.40
C VAL A 136 -12.31 -4.81 16.61
N ASP A 137 -12.04 -3.61 17.15
CA ASP A 137 -12.88 -2.99 18.15
C ASP A 137 -13.73 -1.82 17.61
N THR A 138 -14.14 -1.88 16.33
CA THR A 138 -15.27 -1.08 15.84
C THR A 138 -16.60 -1.77 16.14
N ASP A 139 -16.66 -2.39 17.31
CA ASP A 139 -17.88 -2.51 18.07
C ASP A 139 -17.68 -1.76 19.41
N LEU A 140 -17.28 -0.49 19.30
CA LEU A 140 -17.34 0.50 20.40
C LEU A 140 -18.75 0.60 21.01
N GLY A 141 -19.79 0.09 20.31
CA GLY A 141 -21.14 -0.11 20.84
C GLY A 141 -21.25 -1.29 21.80
N SER A 142 -20.43 -2.33 21.61
CA SER A 142 -20.35 -3.52 22.47
C SER A 142 -19.33 -3.41 23.63
N LEU A 143 -18.30 -2.56 23.51
CA LEU A 143 -17.38 -2.26 24.63
C LEU A 143 -18.07 -1.60 25.85
N PHE A 144 -19.25 -1.03 25.67
CA PHE A 144 -20.05 -0.44 26.76
C PHE A 144 -21.37 -1.16 27.01
N GLN A 145 -21.69 -2.19 26.24
CA GLN A 145 -22.93 -2.95 26.39
C GLN A 145 -22.63 -4.42 26.61
N GLY A 146 -22.32 -4.72 27.88
CA GLY A 146 -22.52 -6.04 28.43
C GLY A 146 -21.31 -6.96 28.37
N THR A 147 -20.26 -6.66 29.13
CA THR A 147 -19.60 -7.69 29.94
C THR A 147 -18.96 -7.06 31.18
N SER A 148 -19.04 -7.83 32.27
CA SER A 148 -18.65 -7.48 33.62
C SER A 148 -17.19 -7.04 33.73
N TRP A 149 -16.99 -5.93 34.45
CA TRP A 149 -15.69 -5.49 34.93
C TRP A 149 -15.23 -6.42 36.06
N SER A 150 -14.47 -7.44 35.70
CA SER A 150 -13.70 -8.25 36.65
C SER A 150 -12.39 -8.62 35.98
N ASP A 151 -11.29 -8.10 36.53
CA ASP A 151 -9.88 -8.28 36.15
C ASP A 151 -9.34 -7.50 34.92
N GLY A 152 -9.18 -6.18 35.11
CA GLY A 152 -7.84 -5.59 35.29
C GLY A 152 -6.74 -5.76 34.24
N THR A 153 -7.02 -6.29 33.05
CA THR A 153 -5.99 -6.53 32.02
C THR A 153 -6.39 -5.88 30.71
N LEU A 154 -6.38 -4.54 30.69
CA LEU A 154 -6.25 -3.81 29.44
C LEU A 154 -4.97 -4.33 28.75
N SER A 155 -5.09 -4.90 27.55
CA SER A 155 -3.97 -5.57 26.89
C SER A 155 -2.91 -4.54 26.41
N ILE A 156 -2.07 -4.05 27.31
CA ILE A 156 -0.85 -3.28 27.03
C ILE A 156 0.05 -3.90 25.93
N PRO A 157 0.10 -5.24 25.71
CA PRO A 157 0.84 -5.81 24.59
C PRO A 157 0.40 -5.29 23.21
N ARG A 158 -0.91 -5.11 22.99
CA ARG A 158 -1.45 -4.77 21.66
C ARG A 158 -1.09 -3.36 21.18
N ILE A 159 -1.02 -2.38 22.09
CA ILE A 159 -0.61 -1.01 21.73
C ILE A 159 0.89 -0.96 21.36
N ARG A 160 1.73 -1.77 22.02
CA ARG A 160 3.16 -1.86 21.70
C ARG A 160 3.39 -2.57 20.38
N GLU A 161 2.67 -3.66 20.12
CA GLU A 161 2.71 -4.39 18.85
C GLU A 161 2.27 -3.49 17.68
N THR A 162 1.17 -2.75 17.82
CA THR A 162 0.73 -1.79 16.78
C THR A 162 1.75 -0.67 16.55
N LYS A 163 2.47 -0.21 17.58
CA LYS A 163 3.55 0.78 17.39
C LYS A 163 4.69 0.21 16.56
N THR A 164 5.15 -1.00 16.89
CA THR A 164 6.22 -1.67 16.14
C THR A 164 5.80 -1.94 14.70
N ASP A 165 4.58 -2.43 14.48
CA ASP A 165 4.06 -2.70 13.13
C ASP A 165 3.97 -1.42 12.28
N ILE A 166 3.55 -0.30 12.87
CA ILE A 166 3.52 1.00 12.18
C ILE A 166 4.94 1.49 11.86
N GLN A 167 5.89 1.35 12.78
CA GLN A 167 7.28 1.76 12.55
C GLN A 167 7.95 0.92 11.47
N ASP A 168 7.77 -0.40 11.52
CA ASP A 168 8.28 -1.28 10.49
C ASP A 168 7.63 -1.02 9.12
N ALA A 169 6.34 -0.68 9.08
CA ALA A 169 5.67 -0.26 7.85
C ALA A 169 6.25 1.08 7.32
N ALA A 170 6.59 2.02 8.21
CA ALA A 170 7.28 3.26 7.85
C ALA A 170 8.65 2.98 7.22
N ASP A 171 9.44 2.08 7.81
CA ASP A 171 10.74 1.70 7.28
C ASP A 171 10.64 1.05 5.90
N VAL A 172 9.64 0.18 5.68
CA VAL A 172 9.37 -0.39 4.35
C VAL A 172 8.98 0.71 3.36
N MET A 173 8.05 1.59 3.72
CA MET A 173 7.60 2.64 2.83
C MET A 173 8.69 3.66 2.49
N ALA A 174 9.61 3.93 3.42
CA ALA A 174 10.79 4.75 3.17
C ALA A 174 11.72 4.12 2.11
N ARG A 175 11.94 2.79 2.17
CA ARG A 175 12.71 2.06 1.14
C ARG A 175 12.00 2.05 -0.22
N VAL A 176 10.70 1.82 -0.21
CA VAL A 176 9.85 1.86 -1.41
C VAL A 176 9.94 3.24 -2.06
N LYS A 177 9.82 4.32 -1.27
CA LYS A 177 9.98 5.70 -1.76
C LYS A 177 11.37 5.93 -2.33
N ALA A 178 12.43 5.53 -1.62
CA ALA A 178 13.81 5.70 -2.10
C ALA A 178 14.05 4.98 -3.43
N THR A 179 13.53 3.75 -3.57
CA THR A 179 13.59 2.98 -4.82
C THR A 179 12.89 3.71 -5.96
N ILE A 180 11.72 4.29 -5.71
CA ILE A 180 10.92 5.00 -6.71
C ILE A 180 11.55 6.36 -7.09
N ASP A 181 12.17 7.05 -6.13
CA ASP A 181 12.86 8.33 -6.36
C ASP A 181 14.14 8.15 -7.20
N ASP A 182 14.85 7.02 -7.04
CA ASP A 182 16.09 6.69 -7.75
C ASP A 182 15.84 6.14 -9.17
N LEU A 183 14.57 5.98 -9.58
CA LEU A 183 14.25 5.50 -10.92
C LEU A 183 14.76 6.47 -12.00
N PRO A 184 15.33 5.94 -13.09
CA PRO A 184 15.87 6.76 -14.16
C PRO A 184 14.75 7.49 -14.90
N GLU A 185 15.13 8.54 -15.66
CA GLU A 185 14.22 9.25 -16.54
C GLU A 185 13.62 8.31 -17.59
N THR A 186 12.31 8.42 -17.78
CA THR A 186 11.50 7.56 -18.65
C THR A 186 11.12 8.33 -19.91
N HIS A 187 10.99 7.61 -21.02
CA HIS A 187 10.69 8.19 -22.33
C HIS A 187 9.32 7.74 -22.85
N VAL A 188 8.84 6.57 -22.41
CA VAL A 188 7.51 6.08 -22.77
C VAL A 188 6.51 6.73 -21.83
N GLN A 189 5.63 7.60 -22.38
CA GLN A 189 4.70 8.43 -21.61
C GLN A 189 3.94 7.65 -20.53
N GLN A 190 3.44 6.46 -20.84
CA GLN A 190 2.67 5.70 -19.86
C GLN A 190 3.55 5.11 -18.74
N VAL A 191 4.84 4.86 -19.00
CA VAL A 191 5.81 4.48 -17.96
C VAL A 191 6.12 5.71 -17.10
N THR A 192 6.28 6.88 -17.72
CA THR A 192 6.43 8.16 -17.03
C THR A 192 5.25 8.43 -16.10
N ASP A 193 4.02 8.35 -16.61
CA ASP A 193 2.80 8.55 -15.84
C ASP A 193 2.70 7.57 -14.65
N ALA A 194 3.08 6.31 -14.86
CA ALA A 194 3.10 5.31 -13.79
C ALA A 194 4.16 5.61 -12.73
N VAL A 195 5.37 6.01 -13.13
CA VAL A 195 6.44 6.41 -12.22
C VAL A 195 6.03 7.63 -11.40
N ASP A 196 5.45 8.64 -12.04
CA ASP A 196 5.01 9.87 -11.36
C ASP A 196 3.87 9.58 -10.37
N GLN A 197 2.89 8.75 -10.76
CA GLN A 197 1.83 8.30 -9.85
C GLN A 197 2.40 7.51 -8.67
N ALA A 198 3.41 6.66 -8.88
CA ALA A 198 4.06 5.91 -7.82
C ALA A 198 4.82 6.85 -6.86
N LYS A 199 5.52 7.87 -7.38
CA LYS A 199 6.21 8.90 -6.59
C LYS A 199 5.22 9.64 -5.67
N ASP A 200 4.11 10.10 -6.24
CA ASP A 200 3.07 10.81 -5.48
C ASP A 200 2.46 9.91 -4.40
N SER A 201 2.21 8.65 -4.73
CA SER A 201 1.62 7.68 -3.80
C SER A 201 2.59 7.34 -2.66
N ALA A 202 3.86 7.11 -2.97
CA ALA A 202 4.90 6.83 -1.99
C ALA A 202 5.17 8.03 -1.06
N ALA A 203 5.16 9.25 -1.60
CA ALA A 203 5.26 10.47 -0.80
C ALA A 203 4.10 10.59 0.20
N GLN A 204 2.85 10.38 -0.26
CA GLN A 204 1.67 10.40 0.61
C GLN A 204 1.73 9.34 1.73
N ALA A 205 2.24 8.14 1.44
CA ALA A 205 2.42 7.10 2.45
C ALA A 205 3.47 7.52 3.49
N SER A 206 4.63 8.02 3.03
CA SER A 206 5.70 8.49 3.90
C SER A 206 5.21 9.60 4.82
N ASP A 207 4.55 10.63 4.28
CA ASP A 207 4.02 11.76 5.05
C ASP A 207 2.99 11.30 6.10
N ALA A 208 2.16 10.32 5.73
CA ALA A 208 1.17 9.74 6.64
C ALA A 208 1.84 8.97 7.78
N LEU A 209 2.88 8.18 7.48
CA LEU A 209 3.64 7.39 8.45
C LEU A 209 4.50 8.27 9.36
N ASP A 210 5.21 9.26 8.82
CA ASP A 210 6.00 10.24 9.60
C ASP A 210 5.13 11.01 10.59
N SER A 211 3.93 11.38 10.15
CA SER A 211 2.98 12.03 11.03
C SER A 211 2.45 11.10 12.13
N LEU A 212 2.27 9.81 11.84
CA LEU A 212 1.88 8.81 12.84
C LEU A 212 3.00 8.61 13.85
N ASP A 213 4.25 8.48 13.42
CA ASP A 213 5.41 8.37 14.31
C ASP A 213 5.57 9.63 15.19
N THR A 214 5.37 10.82 14.61
CA THR A 214 5.34 12.09 15.37
C THR A 214 4.22 12.12 16.41
N MET A 215 3.08 11.49 16.15
CA MET A 215 2.00 11.38 17.13
C MET A 215 2.32 10.34 18.22
N LEU A 216 2.87 9.19 17.84
CA LEU A 216 3.22 8.10 18.75
C LEU A 216 4.37 8.48 19.68
N SER A 217 5.35 9.26 19.21
CA SER A 217 6.46 9.80 20.01
C SER A 217 6.01 10.84 21.04
N ARG A 218 4.81 11.43 20.88
CA ARG A 218 4.23 12.40 21.81
C ARG A 218 3.33 11.77 22.88
N ILE A 219 3.00 10.48 22.78
CA ILE A 219 2.25 9.77 23.82
C ILE A 219 3.26 9.27 24.86
N PRO A 220 3.24 9.76 26.12
CA PRO A 220 4.11 9.22 27.17
C PRO A 220 3.73 7.75 27.42
N GLY A 221 4.76 6.89 27.50
CA GLY A 221 4.63 5.44 27.65
C GLY A 221 4.22 4.97 29.02
#